data_AF-A0A7G9B281-F1
#
_entry.id   AF-A0A7G9B281-F1
#
_cell.length_a   1.000
_cell.length_b   1.000
_cell.length_c   1.000
_cell.angle_alpha   90.00
_cell.angle_beta   90.00
_cell.angle_gamma   90.00
#
_symmetry.space_group_name_H-M   'P 1'
#
loop_
_entity.id
_entity.type
_entity.pdbx_description
1 polymer ?
#
loop_
_entity_poly.entity_id
_entity_poly.type
_entity_poly.pdbx_seq_one_letter_code
_entity_poly.pdbx_strand_id
1 'polypeptide(L)'
;MDQYDYRQYDRIWERVAPTLNPYPAARTQNSAAAAPMTVQEEENLPGAEQNPCCMGSQAAESLEVLKGFIEEELADRRYYLAFARQAPNASAGRTLREIAADEAGHAKRLLAVYYLITGECFRPAFSSERISIGPWCAALRGRYHEEACGGFNYIRAAEGTTDPCLSRLLTQLSEDEYRHADRMLALLERAL
;
A
#
# COMPACT_ATOMS: atom_id res chain seq x y z
N MET A 1 29.08 -24.42 -2.92
CA MET A 1 28.68 -22.99 -2.97
C MET A 1 29.97 -22.22 -2.87
N ASP A 2 30.49 -21.76 -4.01
CA ASP A 2 31.84 -21.21 -4.12
C ASP A 2 31.95 -19.90 -3.32
N GLN A 3 32.97 -19.84 -2.45
CA GLN A 3 33.29 -18.69 -1.64
C GLN A 3 33.96 -17.64 -2.54
N TYR A 4 33.24 -16.56 -2.86
CA TYR A 4 33.77 -15.44 -3.64
C TYR A 4 35.01 -14.85 -2.95
N ASP A 5 36.17 -14.83 -3.63
CA ASP A 5 37.42 -14.27 -3.10
C ASP A 5 37.54 -12.78 -3.47
N TYR A 6 37.19 -11.92 -2.53
CA TYR A 6 37.19 -10.46 -2.68
C TYR A 6 38.59 -9.84 -2.80
N ARG A 7 39.68 -10.60 -2.53
CA ARG A 7 41.07 -10.11 -2.53
C ARG A 7 41.60 -9.76 -3.92
N GLN A 8 40.94 -10.24 -4.99
CA GLN A 8 41.35 -9.95 -6.37
C GLN A 8 41.30 -8.44 -6.71
N TYR A 9 40.49 -7.66 -5.98
CA TYR A 9 40.25 -6.24 -6.23
C TYR A 9 41.18 -5.30 -5.43
N ASP A 10 42.04 -5.82 -4.56
CA ASP A 10 42.93 -5.02 -3.70
C ASP A 10 43.87 -4.10 -4.49
N ARG A 11 44.39 -4.58 -5.63
CA ARG A 11 45.30 -3.82 -6.49
C ARG A 11 44.65 -2.60 -7.16
N ILE A 12 43.32 -2.62 -7.31
CA ILE A 12 42.57 -1.49 -7.86
C ILE A 12 42.43 -0.41 -6.79
N TRP A 13 42.10 -0.81 -5.56
CA TRP A 13 41.93 0.09 -4.42
C TRP A 13 43.22 0.78 -3.97
N GLU A 14 44.37 0.09 -4.02
CA GLU A 14 45.69 0.68 -3.72
C GLU A 14 46.01 1.93 -4.57
N ARG A 15 45.45 2.03 -5.79
CA ARG A 15 45.70 3.17 -6.68
C ARG A 15 44.84 4.39 -6.38
N VAL A 16 43.62 4.18 -5.87
CA VAL A 16 42.61 5.26 -5.74
C VAL A 16 42.56 5.84 -4.33
N ALA A 17 42.89 5.03 -3.32
CA ALA A 17 42.93 5.46 -1.93
C ALA A 17 43.92 4.57 -1.14
N PRO A 18 45.24 4.85 -1.20
CA PRO A 18 46.29 3.97 -0.67
C PRO A 18 46.20 3.73 0.84
N THR A 19 45.55 4.62 1.57
CA THR A 19 45.41 4.60 3.02
C THR A 19 44.07 4.02 3.49
N LEU A 20 43.14 3.77 2.57
CA LEU A 20 41.83 3.20 2.87
C LEU A 20 41.93 1.68 2.78
N ASN A 21 41.65 0.97 3.87
CA ASN A 21 41.49 -0.49 3.86
C ASN A 21 40.03 -0.84 3.54
N PRO A 22 39.68 -1.29 2.33
CA PRO A 22 38.29 -1.56 1.94
C PRO A 22 37.69 -2.79 2.63
N TYR A 23 38.52 -3.68 3.19
CA TYR A 23 38.07 -4.92 3.84
C TYR A 23 38.72 -5.09 5.23
N PRO A 24 38.33 -4.27 6.23
CA PRO A 24 38.92 -4.32 7.56
C PRO A 24 38.71 -5.66 8.28
N ALA A 25 37.62 -6.37 7.99
CA ALA A 25 37.27 -7.65 8.62
C ALA A 25 38.00 -8.88 8.04
N ALA A 26 38.52 -8.80 6.81
CA ALA A 26 39.16 -9.96 6.16
C ALA A 26 40.63 -10.16 6.58
N ARG A 27 41.25 -9.15 7.23
CA ARG A 27 42.67 -9.17 7.58
C ARG A 27 42.96 -9.42 9.07
N THR A 28 41.93 -9.53 9.90
CA THR A 28 42.03 -9.73 11.36
C THR A 28 41.73 -11.17 11.80
N GLN A 29 42.04 -12.16 10.96
CA GLN A 29 42.30 -13.52 11.46
C GLN A 29 43.79 -13.65 11.78
N ASN A 30 44.26 -12.86 12.74
CA ASN A 30 45.28 -13.25 13.70
C ASN A 30 45.52 -12.11 14.68
N SER A 31 45.55 -12.49 15.96
CA SER A 31 45.93 -11.74 17.16
C SER A 31 44.95 -10.74 17.79
N ALA A 32 44.71 -11.03 19.07
CA ALA A 32 44.29 -10.17 20.18
C ALA A 32 42.79 -9.85 20.35
N ALA A 33 42.15 -10.71 21.16
CA ALA A 33 41.08 -10.43 22.12
C ALA A 33 40.51 -9.00 22.13
N ALA A 34 39.45 -8.79 21.34
CA ALA A 34 38.43 -7.81 21.64
C ALA A 34 37.22 -8.58 22.18
N ALA A 35 36.70 -8.14 23.33
CA ALA A 35 35.49 -8.69 23.92
C ALA A 35 34.33 -8.65 22.89
N PRO A 36 33.43 -9.65 22.87
CA PRO A 36 32.33 -9.65 21.92
C PRO A 36 31.40 -8.48 22.26
N MET A 37 31.38 -7.46 21.40
CA MET A 37 30.30 -6.49 21.34
C MET A 37 29.03 -7.29 21.04
N THR A 38 28.12 -7.29 22.00
CA THR A 38 26.82 -7.95 21.85
C THR A 38 26.04 -7.23 20.76
N VAL A 39 25.48 -7.99 19.81
CA VAL A 39 24.58 -7.53 18.72
C VAL A 39 23.45 -6.60 19.22
N GLN A 40 23.15 -6.64 20.53
CA GLN A 40 22.19 -5.78 21.22
C GLN A 40 22.52 -4.28 21.23
N GLU A 41 23.77 -3.86 21.02
CA GLU A 41 24.13 -2.43 21.03
C GLU A 41 23.86 -1.72 19.69
N GLU A 42 23.76 -2.44 18.57
CA GLU A 42 23.36 -1.84 17.28
C GLU A 42 21.86 -1.49 17.23
N GLU A 43 21.01 -2.23 17.96
CA GLU A 43 19.57 -1.96 18.07
C GLU A 43 19.23 -0.76 18.96
N ASN A 44 20.20 -0.21 19.71
CA ASN A 44 19.95 0.78 20.77
C ASN A 44 20.59 2.16 20.48
N LEU A 45 20.96 2.42 19.23
CA LEU A 45 21.36 3.77 18.80
C LEU A 45 20.11 4.64 18.62
N PRO A 46 20.02 5.83 19.25
CA PRO A 46 18.93 6.76 19.00
C PRO A 46 18.92 7.16 17.51
N GLY A 47 17.91 6.68 16.77
CA GLY A 47 17.80 6.81 15.31
C GLY A 47 17.85 5.50 14.52
N ALA A 48 18.11 4.35 15.16
CA ALA A 48 18.05 3.02 14.55
C ALA A 48 16.64 2.40 14.62
N GLU A 49 15.59 3.18 14.32
CA GLU A 49 14.27 2.57 14.09
C GLU A 49 14.34 1.72 12.80
N GLN A 50 13.93 0.45 12.89
CA GLN A 50 13.73 -0.38 11.71
C GLN A 50 12.59 0.25 10.87
N ASN A 51 12.88 0.61 9.62
CA ASN A 51 12.04 1.32 8.63
C ASN A 51 12.00 2.87 8.72
N PRO A 52 13.15 3.55 8.60
CA PRO A 52 13.26 4.99 8.87
C PRO A 52 12.66 5.92 7.79
N CYS A 53 12.19 5.44 6.63
CA CYS A 53 11.81 6.36 5.54
C CYS A 53 10.46 6.14 4.84
N CYS A 54 9.82 4.97 4.90
CA CYS A 54 8.50 4.78 4.29
C CYS A 54 7.74 3.53 4.79
N MET A 55 6.42 3.68 4.96
CA MET A 55 5.47 2.66 5.41
C MET A 55 5.91 1.97 6.72
N GLY A 56 6.49 2.75 7.63
CA GLY A 56 6.95 2.35 8.97
C GLY A 56 6.38 3.28 10.05
N SER A 57 7.21 3.74 11.00
CA SER A 57 6.77 4.56 12.14
C SER A 57 6.03 5.86 11.74
N GLN A 58 6.45 6.52 10.65
CA GLN A 58 5.79 7.74 10.14
C GLN A 58 4.36 7.49 9.61
N ALA A 59 4.08 6.28 9.11
CA ALA A 59 2.76 5.92 8.62
C ALA A 59 1.82 5.38 9.73
N ALA A 60 2.34 5.14 10.94
CA ALA A 60 1.57 4.58 12.04
C ALA A 60 0.40 5.49 12.47
N GLU A 61 0.55 6.81 12.34
CA GLU A 61 -0.51 7.78 12.63
C GLU A 61 -1.74 7.63 11.70
N SER A 62 -1.55 7.03 10.53
CA SER A 62 -2.61 6.80 9.54
C SER A 62 -3.33 5.46 9.70
N LEU A 63 -2.99 4.65 10.71
CA LEU A 63 -3.50 3.27 10.82
C LEU A 63 -5.02 3.17 10.93
N GLU A 64 -5.66 4.01 11.73
CA GLU A 64 -7.13 3.97 11.87
C GLU A 64 -7.82 4.38 10.56
N VAL A 65 -7.27 5.36 9.84
CA VAL A 65 -7.76 5.76 8.52
C VAL A 65 -7.62 4.61 7.51
N LEU A 66 -6.47 3.92 7.52
CA LEU A 66 -6.23 2.77 6.64
C LEU A 66 -7.18 1.60 6.90
N LYS A 67 -7.47 1.32 8.17
CA LYS A 67 -8.45 0.28 8.53
C LYS A 67 -9.83 0.62 7.95
N GLY A 68 -10.25 1.89 8.08
CA GLY A 68 -11.50 2.38 7.49
C GLY A 68 -11.54 2.16 5.98
N PHE A 69 -10.52 2.60 5.25
CA PHE A 69 -10.45 2.39 3.80
C PHE A 69 -10.45 0.91 3.41
N ILE A 70 -9.74 0.03 4.14
CA ILE A 70 -9.79 -1.42 3.86
C ILE A 70 -11.21 -1.95 3.96
N GLU A 71 -11.97 -1.56 4.97
CA GLU A 71 -13.33 -2.02 5.17
C GLU A 71 -14.31 -1.45 4.13
N GLU A 72 -14.15 -0.18 3.76
CA GLU A 72 -14.90 0.49 2.69
C GLU A 72 -14.68 -0.21 1.34
N GLU A 73 -13.43 -0.41 0.92
CA GLU A 73 -13.06 -1.08 -0.33
C GLU A 73 -13.62 -2.51 -0.43
N LEU A 74 -13.60 -3.24 0.70
CA LEU A 74 -14.21 -4.57 0.77
C LEU A 74 -15.75 -4.52 0.73
N ALA A 75 -16.37 -3.47 1.25
CA ALA A 75 -17.80 -3.23 1.14
C ALA A 75 -18.19 -2.88 -0.30
N ASP A 76 -17.42 -2.02 -0.94
CA ASP A 76 -17.67 -1.52 -2.30
C ASP A 76 -17.49 -2.61 -3.34
N ARG A 77 -16.45 -3.44 -3.21
CA ARG A 77 -16.34 -4.69 -3.98
C ARG A 77 -17.62 -5.53 -3.90
N ARG A 78 -18.15 -5.75 -2.69
CA ARG A 78 -19.35 -6.57 -2.50
C ARG A 78 -20.56 -5.90 -3.13
N TYR A 79 -20.68 -4.58 -2.97
CA TYR A 79 -21.74 -3.77 -3.56
C TYR A 79 -21.71 -3.89 -5.08
N TYR A 80 -20.57 -3.66 -5.72
CA TYR A 80 -20.46 -3.71 -7.17
C TYR A 80 -20.71 -5.10 -7.77
N LEU A 81 -20.31 -6.16 -7.07
CA LEU A 81 -20.67 -7.52 -7.47
C LEU A 81 -22.18 -7.78 -7.36
N ALA A 82 -22.86 -7.22 -6.35
CA ALA A 82 -24.32 -7.30 -6.25
C ALA A 82 -25.00 -6.46 -7.33
N PHE A 83 -24.51 -5.25 -7.55
CA PHE A 83 -25.04 -4.30 -8.53
C PHE A 83 -24.92 -4.83 -9.96
N ALA A 84 -23.78 -5.44 -10.31
CA ALA A 84 -23.54 -6.03 -11.62
C ALA A 84 -24.57 -7.11 -11.99
N ARG A 85 -25.11 -7.84 -11.00
CA ARG A 85 -26.15 -8.86 -11.23
C ARG A 85 -27.50 -8.26 -11.63
N GLN A 86 -27.74 -6.99 -11.30
CA GLN A 86 -28.96 -6.26 -11.61
C GLN A 86 -28.79 -5.32 -12.81
N ALA A 87 -27.65 -5.38 -13.51
CA ALA A 87 -27.39 -4.53 -14.64
C ALA A 87 -28.37 -4.81 -15.80
N PRO A 88 -28.88 -3.77 -16.48
CA PRO A 88 -29.88 -3.92 -17.53
C PRO A 88 -29.33 -4.60 -18.79
N ASN A 89 -28.01 -4.62 -18.96
CA ASN A 89 -27.34 -5.27 -20.08
C ASN A 89 -25.94 -5.77 -19.71
N ALA A 90 -25.40 -6.66 -20.54
CA ALA A 90 -24.12 -7.31 -20.30
C ALA A 90 -22.92 -6.34 -20.27
N SER A 91 -22.99 -5.23 -21.00
CA SER A 91 -21.94 -4.21 -21.02
C SER A 91 -21.87 -3.49 -19.67
N ALA A 92 -23.00 -2.99 -19.18
CA ALA A 92 -23.09 -2.35 -17.86
C ALA A 92 -22.67 -3.32 -16.74
N GLY A 93 -23.11 -4.58 -16.81
CA GLY A 93 -22.69 -5.61 -15.84
C GLY A 93 -21.22 -5.99 -15.94
N ARG A 94 -20.55 -5.79 -17.09
CA ARG A 94 -19.10 -5.94 -17.23
C ARG A 94 -18.37 -4.77 -16.57
N THR A 95 -18.78 -3.54 -16.86
CA THR A 95 -18.24 -2.32 -16.25
C THR A 95 -18.23 -2.41 -14.72
N LEU A 96 -19.36 -2.78 -14.12
CA LEU A 96 -19.48 -2.90 -12.65
C LEU A 96 -18.59 -4.02 -12.08
N ARG A 97 -18.35 -5.11 -12.83
CA ARG A 97 -17.45 -6.19 -12.39
C ARG A 97 -15.98 -5.80 -12.48
N GLU A 98 -15.61 -4.95 -13.45
CA GLU A 98 -14.26 -4.41 -13.56
C GLU A 98 -13.99 -3.46 -12.39
N ILE A 99 -14.93 -2.58 -12.05
CA ILE A 99 -14.82 -1.71 -10.87
C ILE A 99 -14.70 -2.56 -9.59
N ALA A 100 -15.55 -3.59 -9.43
CA ALA A 100 -15.41 -4.52 -8.30
C ALA A 100 -14.05 -5.23 -8.22
N ALA A 101 -13.36 -5.41 -9.36
CA ALA A 101 -12.02 -5.99 -9.39
C ALA A 101 -10.95 -4.98 -8.99
N ASP A 102 -11.15 -3.71 -9.35
CA ASP A 102 -10.32 -2.59 -8.92
C ASP A 102 -10.40 -2.41 -7.39
N GLU A 103 -11.60 -2.37 -6.78
CA GLU A 103 -11.75 -2.25 -5.30
C GLU A 103 -11.10 -3.43 -4.57
N ALA A 104 -11.21 -4.63 -5.16
CA ALA A 104 -10.53 -5.81 -4.64
C ALA A 104 -9.00 -5.66 -4.67
N GLY A 105 -8.48 -4.94 -5.66
CA GLY A 105 -7.08 -4.56 -5.79
C GLY A 105 -6.68 -3.48 -4.77
N HIS A 106 -7.50 -2.45 -4.61
CA HIS A 106 -7.30 -1.38 -3.62
C HIS A 106 -7.27 -1.92 -2.20
N ALA A 107 -8.27 -2.72 -1.79
CA ALA A 107 -8.28 -3.40 -0.51
C ALA A 107 -6.99 -4.23 -0.26
N LYS A 108 -6.51 -4.96 -1.26
CA LYS A 108 -5.26 -5.74 -1.15
C LYS A 108 -4.04 -4.85 -0.99
N ARG A 109 -3.97 -3.73 -1.72
CA ARG A 109 -2.88 -2.76 -1.59
C ARG A 109 -2.85 -2.17 -0.19
N LEU A 110 -4.01 -1.76 0.33
CA LEU A 110 -4.12 -1.21 1.69
C LEU A 110 -3.81 -2.24 2.77
N LEU A 111 -4.26 -3.50 2.61
CA LEU A 111 -3.88 -4.61 3.50
C LEU A 111 -2.36 -4.84 3.51
N ALA A 112 -1.70 -4.74 2.35
CA ALA A 112 -0.25 -4.84 2.27
C ALA A 112 0.43 -3.66 2.97
N VAL A 113 -0.07 -2.44 2.80
CA VAL A 113 0.43 -1.24 3.51
C VAL A 113 0.28 -1.41 5.02
N TYR A 114 -0.88 -1.85 5.50
CA TYR A 114 -1.08 -2.16 6.91
C TYR A 114 -0.04 -3.15 7.44
N TYR A 115 0.23 -4.21 6.68
CA TYR A 115 1.25 -5.20 7.05
C TYR A 115 2.66 -4.60 7.06
N LEU A 116 3.00 -3.74 6.11
CA LEU A 116 4.30 -3.05 6.10
C LEU A 116 4.50 -2.18 7.35
N ILE A 117 3.44 -1.49 7.79
CA ILE A 117 3.49 -0.60 8.96
C ILE A 117 3.56 -1.38 10.26
N THR A 118 2.79 -2.47 10.38
CA THR A 118 2.55 -3.15 11.68
C THR A 118 3.25 -4.49 11.84
N GLY A 119 3.65 -5.13 10.74
CA GLY A 119 4.07 -6.53 10.72
C GLY A 119 2.92 -7.54 10.93
N GLU A 120 1.67 -7.09 11.02
CA GLU A 120 0.52 -7.94 11.33
C GLU A 120 -0.49 -8.01 10.17
N CYS A 121 -1.18 -9.14 10.08
CA CYS A 121 -2.31 -9.27 9.15
C CYS A 121 -3.58 -8.67 9.76
N PHE A 122 -4.12 -7.63 9.13
CA PHE A 122 -5.41 -7.08 9.53
C PHE A 122 -6.57 -8.06 9.24
N ARG A 123 -7.52 -8.15 10.16
CA ARG A 123 -8.75 -8.92 10.01
C ARG A 123 -9.94 -7.96 9.99
N PRO A 124 -10.48 -7.62 8.81
CA PRO A 124 -11.58 -6.67 8.70
C PRO A 124 -12.87 -7.22 9.31
N ALA A 125 -13.71 -6.33 9.82
CA ALA A 125 -15.04 -6.70 10.23
C ALA A 125 -15.88 -7.11 9.01
N PHE A 126 -16.49 -8.29 9.06
CA PHE A 126 -17.39 -8.75 8.01
C PHE A 126 -18.84 -8.44 8.38
N SER A 127 -19.51 -7.56 7.63
CA SER A 127 -20.96 -7.48 7.71
C SER A 127 -21.58 -8.64 6.92
N SER A 128 -22.46 -9.41 7.56
CA SER A 128 -23.27 -10.43 6.89
C SER A 128 -24.58 -9.87 6.30
N GLU A 129 -24.70 -8.54 6.25
CA GLU A 129 -25.91 -7.88 5.80
C GLU A 129 -26.14 -8.10 4.30
N ARG A 130 -27.40 -8.32 3.94
CA ARG A 130 -27.77 -8.49 2.53
C ARG A 130 -27.79 -7.12 1.85
N ILE A 131 -26.99 -6.99 0.79
CA ILE A 131 -26.95 -5.78 -0.03
C ILE A 131 -28.26 -5.67 -0.82
N SER A 132 -28.99 -4.58 -0.60
CA SER A 132 -30.16 -4.19 -1.39
C SER A 132 -29.77 -3.10 -2.38
N ILE A 133 -30.00 -3.34 -3.67
CA ILE A 133 -29.73 -2.37 -4.74
C ILE A 133 -31.06 -1.71 -5.11
N GLY A 134 -31.07 -0.38 -5.15
CA GLY A 134 -32.23 0.41 -5.55
C GLY A 134 -32.44 0.43 -7.08
N PRO A 135 -33.38 1.26 -7.56
CA PRO A 135 -33.59 1.47 -8.99
C PRO A 135 -32.31 1.90 -9.71
N TRP A 136 -32.09 1.39 -10.93
CA TRP A 136 -30.82 1.51 -11.68
C TRP A 136 -30.21 2.93 -11.67
N CYS A 137 -30.93 3.94 -12.16
CA CYS A 137 -30.39 5.31 -12.23
C CYS A 137 -30.16 5.94 -10.85
N ALA A 138 -31.02 5.62 -9.86
CA ALA A 138 -30.85 6.11 -8.49
C ALA A 138 -29.63 5.46 -7.82
N ALA A 139 -29.39 4.17 -8.06
CA ALA A 139 -28.22 3.45 -7.58
C ALA A 139 -26.92 3.98 -8.24
N LEU A 140 -26.93 4.23 -9.55
CA LEU A 140 -25.80 4.87 -10.24
C LEU A 140 -25.49 6.26 -9.69
N ARG A 141 -26.52 7.08 -9.45
CA ARG A 141 -26.35 8.40 -8.83
C ARG A 141 -25.72 8.29 -7.43
N GLY A 142 -26.21 7.35 -6.62
CA GLY A 142 -25.64 7.09 -5.29
C GLY A 142 -24.16 6.72 -5.41
N ARG A 143 -23.83 5.75 -6.27
CA ARG A 143 -22.43 5.33 -6.46
C ARG A 143 -21.53 6.42 -7.02
N TYR A 144 -21.97 7.24 -7.96
CA TYR A 144 -21.19 8.40 -8.41
C TYR A 144 -20.73 9.28 -7.23
N HIS A 145 -21.63 9.54 -6.27
CA HIS A 145 -21.29 10.33 -5.09
C HIS A 145 -20.36 9.59 -4.13
N GLU A 146 -20.58 8.29 -3.90
CA GLU A 146 -19.67 7.49 -3.06
C GLU A 146 -18.24 7.50 -3.64
N GLU A 147 -18.07 7.22 -4.93
CA GLU A 147 -16.76 7.24 -5.60
C GLU A 147 -16.10 8.63 -5.56
N ALA A 148 -16.85 9.69 -5.86
CA ALA A 148 -16.30 11.05 -5.84
C ALA A 148 -15.89 11.49 -4.43
N CYS A 149 -16.65 11.07 -3.41
CA CYS A 149 -16.32 11.29 -2.00
C CYS A 149 -15.14 10.43 -1.55
N GLY A 150 -15.07 9.16 -1.97
CA GLY A 150 -13.95 8.24 -1.74
C GLY A 150 -12.65 8.82 -2.30
N GLY A 151 -12.67 9.27 -3.55
CA GLY A 151 -11.57 9.98 -4.17
C GLY A 151 -11.11 11.20 -3.37
N PHE A 152 -12.07 11.99 -2.86
CA PHE A 152 -11.76 13.16 -2.02
C PHE A 152 -11.20 12.78 -0.63
N ASN A 153 -11.68 11.68 -0.04
CA ASN A 153 -11.18 11.21 1.24
C ASN A 153 -9.75 10.68 1.12
N TYR A 154 -9.43 9.97 0.04
CA TYR A 154 -8.06 9.54 -0.25
C TYR A 154 -7.09 10.71 -0.42
N ILE A 155 -7.46 11.77 -1.15
CA ILE A 155 -6.55 12.92 -1.31
C ILE A 155 -6.33 13.65 0.02
N ARG A 156 -7.38 13.79 0.85
CA ARG A 156 -7.23 14.37 2.20
C ARG A 156 -6.34 13.52 3.10
N ALA A 157 -6.44 12.20 3.02
CA ALA A 157 -5.56 11.30 3.75
C ALA A 157 -4.12 11.37 3.22
N ALA A 158 -3.94 11.52 1.90
CA ALA A 158 -2.64 11.71 1.27
C ALA A 158 -1.94 13.00 1.74
N GLU A 159 -2.70 14.08 1.90
CA GLU A 159 -2.22 15.38 2.42
C GLU A 159 -1.99 15.35 3.93
N GLY A 160 -2.72 14.50 4.66
CA GLY A 160 -2.67 14.39 6.11
C GLY A 160 -1.54 13.50 6.65
N THR A 161 -0.96 12.63 5.83
CA THR A 161 0.16 11.77 6.24
C THR A 161 1.51 12.45 6.03
N THR A 162 2.44 12.20 6.95
CA THR A 162 3.86 12.62 6.81
C THR A 162 4.68 11.61 6.00
N ASP A 163 4.15 10.41 5.77
CA ASP A 163 4.83 9.36 5.01
C ASP A 163 4.69 9.57 3.49
N PRO A 164 5.78 9.83 2.75
CA PRO A 164 5.72 10.18 1.34
C PRO A 164 5.29 9.00 0.44
N CYS A 165 5.56 7.76 0.84
CA CYS A 165 5.15 6.59 0.07
C CYS A 165 3.66 6.29 0.26
N LEU A 166 3.15 6.49 1.48
CA LEU A 166 1.74 6.40 1.76
C LEU A 166 0.96 7.50 1.04
N SER A 167 1.44 8.75 1.11
CA SER A 167 0.84 9.88 0.40
C SER A 167 0.69 9.57 -1.09
N ARG A 168 1.77 9.14 -1.75
CA ARG A 168 1.74 8.75 -3.17
C ARG A 168 0.74 7.64 -3.46
N LEU A 169 0.67 6.61 -2.61
CA LEU A 169 -0.27 5.51 -2.80
C LEU A 169 -1.73 5.98 -2.69
N LEU A 170 -2.05 6.81 -1.68
CA LEU A 170 -3.38 7.35 -1.48
C LEU A 170 -3.79 8.30 -2.63
N THR A 171 -2.87 9.10 -3.18
CA THR A 171 -3.14 9.89 -4.40
C THR A 171 -3.53 8.99 -5.58
N GLN A 172 -2.84 7.86 -5.78
CA GLN A 172 -3.19 6.93 -6.86
C GLN A 172 -4.56 6.28 -6.65
N LEU A 173 -4.91 5.93 -5.42
CA LEU A 173 -6.25 5.41 -5.10
C LEU A 173 -7.31 6.48 -5.38
N SER A 174 -7.06 7.74 -5.01
CA SER A 174 -7.93 8.88 -5.34
C SER A 174 -8.19 9.02 -6.85
N GLU A 175 -7.15 8.89 -7.67
CA GLU A 175 -7.29 8.91 -9.13
C GLU A 175 -8.14 7.74 -9.65
N ASP A 176 -8.01 6.56 -9.06
CA ASP A 176 -8.79 5.38 -9.44
C ASP A 176 -10.29 5.57 -9.14
N GLU A 177 -10.63 6.08 -7.95
CA GLU A 177 -12.00 6.40 -7.52
C GLU A 177 -12.67 7.44 -8.45
N TYR A 178 -11.95 8.51 -8.82
CA TYR A 178 -12.49 9.48 -9.77
C TYR A 178 -12.74 8.85 -11.16
N ARG A 179 -11.88 7.92 -11.60
CA ARG A 179 -12.15 7.16 -12.84
C ARG A 179 -13.39 6.27 -12.69
N HIS A 180 -13.66 5.71 -11.52
CA HIS A 180 -14.89 4.96 -11.28
C HIS A 180 -16.13 5.86 -11.26
N ALA A 181 -16.06 7.04 -10.66
CA ALA A 181 -17.11 8.06 -10.72
C ALA A 181 -17.44 8.42 -12.18
N ASP A 182 -16.44 8.68 -13.02
CA ASP A 182 -16.64 8.96 -14.45
C ASP A 182 -17.33 7.79 -15.17
N ARG A 183 -17.03 6.55 -14.80
CA ARG A 183 -17.71 5.36 -15.34
C ARG A 183 -19.18 5.30 -14.90
N MET A 184 -19.51 5.72 -13.67
CA MET A 184 -20.91 5.82 -13.22
C MET A 184 -21.67 6.88 -14.02
N LEU A 185 -21.06 8.04 -14.23
CA LEU A 185 -21.65 9.11 -15.04
C LEU A 185 -21.91 8.62 -16.46
N ALA A 186 -20.93 7.97 -17.08
CA ALA A 186 -21.09 7.44 -18.44
C ALA A 186 -22.15 6.34 -18.54
N LEU A 187 -22.34 5.52 -17.50
CA LEU A 187 -23.45 4.55 -17.46
C LEU A 187 -24.81 5.25 -17.34
N LEU A 188 -24.88 6.34 -16.57
CA LEU A 188 -26.09 7.13 -16.39
C LEU A 188 -26.48 7.87 -17.67
N GLU A 189 -25.53 8.48 -18.38
CA GLU A 189 -25.74 9.13 -19.69
C GLU A 189 -26.37 8.19 -20.73
N ARG A 190 -26.07 6.90 -20.65
CA ARG A 190 -26.64 5.87 -21.55
C ARG A 190 -28.01 5.36 -21.10
N ALA A 191 -28.40 5.63 -19.86
CA ALA A 191 -29.62 5.13 -19.24
C ALA A 191 -30.75 6.17 -19.19
N LEU A 192 -30.42 7.45 -19.40
CA LEU A 192 -31.37 8.56 -19.57
C LEU A 192 -31.78 8.71 -21.04
#